data_AF-A0A6V7NS32-F1
#
_entry.id   AF-A0A6V7NS32-F1
#
_cell.length_a   1.000
_cell.length_b   1.000
_cell.length_c   1.000
_cell.angle_alpha   90.00
_cell.angle_beta   90.00
_cell.angle_gamma   90.00
#
_symmetry.space_group_name_H-M   'P 1'
#
loop_
_entity.id
_entity.type
_entity.pdbx_description
1 polymer ?
#
loop_
_entity_poly.entity_id
_entity_poly.type
_entity_poly.pdbx_seq_one_letter_code
_entity_poly.pdbx_strand_id
1 'polypeptide(L)'
;MRACDSGKEVSRMLELNRTSLQPGLDEIKENSSKIKQAITWHRSPSSLSSSYRSHLGASSSSMSWAESGSDTFDDYGGMASGSHSQTLGRLFAWEKKLYEEVKAGDRTWQAYVKKCSQLRNQDAKGADPRVLDKTRTVVRELYTRIRVALRSAESISEKIQKLRDEELQPQLIELLQGLMRTWKVMLESHEIQKQIMFKVNSFTCPAYGKFSNDHQRHATLKLEAELRNWRASFLSYVAAQKAYVEALDGWLSRFILSDMVYSSRGRSSLPCNKTQLPPLVVLCHEWFVALNKLTERPVSCAMRSFIRSARVLWVKQGEEQQQKRRVDNLAKEIDKRVVAFKRAENKVVESKLLEYKAESDVKQKIESLSERKEMLNTLRKKWESEKAKHHDCMKNTHEVTLNGFKIGLASIFESLTEFSRESLKLYDELLVHNEEAKVPDRIGEKPNGVEGSESHIALDGR
;
A
#
# COMPACT_ATOMS: atom_id res chain seq x y z
N MET A 1 3.50 13.37 11.18
CA MET A 1 4.33 13.71 10.01
C MET A 1 5.44 12.67 9.83
N ARG A 2 6.28 12.38 10.84
CA ARG A 2 7.30 11.30 10.82
C ARG A 2 6.92 10.00 10.08
N ALA A 3 5.81 9.36 10.43
CA ALA A 3 5.31 8.14 9.75
C ALA A 3 4.99 8.31 8.25
N CYS A 4 4.54 9.49 7.82
CA CYS A 4 4.28 9.77 6.41
C CYS A 4 5.58 10.09 5.67
N ASP A 5 6.51 10.76 6.35
CA ASP A 5 7.80 11.15 5.76
C ASP A 5 8.74 9.95 5.57
N SER A 6 8.62 8.91 6.40
CA SER A 6 9.46 7.71 6.27
C SER A 6 9.25 6.96 4.95
N GLY A 7 8.04 6.99 4.38
CA GLY A 7 7.77 6.38 3.08
C GLY A 7 8.37 7.12 1.87
N LYS A 8 8.80 8.39 2.05
CA LYS A 8 9.36 9.19 0.94
C LYS A 8 10.68 8.64 0.42
N GLU A 9 11.46 8.00 1.28
CA GLU A 9 12.70 7.36 0.87
C GLU A 9 12.45 6.21 -0.11
N VAL A 10 11.63 5.24 0.30
CA VAL A 10 11.26 4.10 -0.56
C VAL A 10 10.57 4.59 -1.85
N SER A 11 9.77 5.66 -1.76
CA SER A 11 9.16 6.27 -2.95
C SER A 11 10.18 6.86 -3.93
N ARG A 12 11.31 7.41 -3.44
CA ARG A 12 12.41 7.90 -4.29
C ARG A 12 13.21 6.75 -4.88
N MET A 13 13.49 5.72 -4.08
CA MET A 13 14.14 4.48 -4.51
C MET A 13 13.38 3.77 -5.65
N LEU A 14 12.04 3.84 -5.63
CA LEU A 14 11.16 3.31 -6.67
C LEU A 14 10.79 4.33 -7.76
N GLU A 15 11.38 5.52 -7.74
CA GLU A 15 11.28 6.54 -8.79
C GLU A 15 9.85 7.04 -9.13
N LEU A 16 8.92 6.98 -8.16
CA LEU A 16 7.49 7.28 -8.37
C LEU A 16 7.16 8.74 -8.77
N ASN A 17 8.14 9.66 -8.75
CA ASN A 17 7.95 11.10 -9.00
C ASN A 17 8.69 11.67 -10.23
N ARG A 18 9.35 10.82 -11.05
CA ARG A 18 10.15 11.31 -12.19
C ARG A 18 9.35 11.98 -13.31
N THR A 19 8.03 11.79 -13.36
CA THR A 19 7.15 12.45 -14.35
C THR A 19 6.54 13.78 -13.87
N SER A 20 6.80 14.24 -12.65
CA SER A 20 6.16 15.45 -12.07
C SER A 20 7.12 16.48 -11.44
N LEU A 21 8.43 16.23 -11.39
CA LEU A 21 9.36 17.19 -10.78
C LEU A 21 9.85 18.19 -11.85
N GLN A 22 9.12 19.29 -12.02
CA GLN A 22 9.80 20.55 -12.33
C GLN A 22 10.46 21.06 -11.04
N PRO A 23 11.77 21.34 -11.03
CA PRO A 23 12.46 21.84 -9.84
C PRO A 23 12.18 23.34 -9.69
N GLY A 24 11.61 23.73 -8.55
CA GLY A 24 11.48 25.13 -8.16
C GLY A 24 10.25 25.46 -7.33
N LEU A 25 10.09 24.87 -6.14
CA LEU A 25 9.23 25.45 -5.10
C LEU A 25 9.48 24.86 -3.69
N ASP A 26 10.74 24.76 -3.25
CA ASP A 26 11.06 24.28 -1.90
C ASP A 26 11.47 25.37 -0.89
N GLU A 27 11.22 26.64 -1.21
CA GLU A 27 11.34 27.71 -0.21
C GLU A 27 10.04 28.49 -0.08
N ILE A 28 9.63 28.71 1.17
CA ILE A 28 8.46 29.45 1.66
C ILE A 28 7.19 28.60 1.84
N LYS A 29 7.01 27.98 3.03
CA LYS A 29 5.83 28.30 3.89
C LYS A 29 5.89 27.78 5.34
N GLU A 30 6.79 28.41 6.10
CA GLU A 30 6.72 28.73 7.53
C GLU A 30 5.41 29.37 8.04
N ASN A 31 4.20 28.81 7.90
CA ASN A 31 3.02 29.40 8.59
C ASN A 31 1.89 28.40 8.89
N SER A 32 1.59 28.21 10.17
CA SER A 32 0.43 27.51 10.70
C SER A 32 -0.90 28.15 10.25
N SER A 33 -1.51 27.62 9.20
CA SER A 33 -2.97 27.48 9.02
C SER A 33 -3.28 27.01 7.61
N LYS A 34 -4.20 26.04 7.50
CA LYS A 34 -4.68 25.36 6.27
C LYS A 34 -3.90 24.10 5.91
N ILE A 35 -4.13 23.05 6.70
CA ILE A 35 -4.16 21.66 6.21
C ILE A 35 -5.29 21.57 5.16
N LYS A 36 -4.95 21.92 3.93
CA LYS A 36 -5.67 21.59 2.70
C LYS A 36 -4.62 21.24 1.64
N GLN A 37 -3.86 20.18 1.88
CA GLN A 37 -3.47 19.29 0.79
C GLN A 37 -4.41 18.11 0.89
N ALA A 38 -5.56 18.26 0.21
CA ALA A 38 -6.30 17.11 -0.24
C ALA A 38 -5.33 16.31 -1.10
N ILE A 39 -5.01 15.11 -0.64
CA ILE A 39 -4.30 14.10 -1.40
C ILE A 39 -5.16 13.87 -2.64
N THR A 40 -4.88 14.60 -3.70
CA THR A 40 -5.54 14.47 -4.99
C THR A 40 -4.82 13.34 -5.70
N TRP A 41 -5.06 12.11 -5.24
CA TRP A 41 -4.88 10.96 -6.10
C TRP A 41 -5.89 11.14 -7.22
N HIS A 42 -5.40 11.49 -8.41
CA HIS A 42 -6.23 11.56 -9.60
C HIS A 42 -6.88 10.20 -9.83
N ARG A 43 -8.17 10.13 -9.50
CA ARG A 43 -9.08 9.07 -9.86
C ARG A 43 -9.57 9.36 -11.28
N SER A 44 -9.17 8.55 -12.25
CA SER A 44 -9.84 8.52 -13.55
C SER A 44 -11.13 7.70 -13.43
N PRO A 45 -12.31 8.21 -13.83
CA PRO A 45 -13.49 7.40 -14.06
C PRO A 45 -13.65 7.14 -15.57
N SER A 46 -13.57 5.89 -16.00
CA SER A 46 -14.46 5.36 -17.05
C SER A 46 -14.12 3.91 -17.39
N SER A 47 -15.17 3.10 -17.35
CA SER A 47 -15.32 1.83 -18.04
C SER A 47 -15.68 2.07 -19.51
N LEU A 48 -15.42 1.05 -20.33
CA LEU A 48 -15.76 0.84 -21.76
C LEU A 48 -14.67 1.24 -22.78
N SER A 49 -13.85 0.25 -23.18
CA SER A 49 -13.82 -0.26 -24.56
C SER A 49 -12.50 -1.00 -24.83
N SER A 50 -12.61 -2.23 -25.33
CA SER A 50 -11.52 -2.96 -25.95
C SER A 50 -11.18 -2.35 -27.31
N SER A 51 -9.95 -1.91 -27.50
CA SER A 51 -9.23 -2.18 -28.75
C SER A 51 -7.75 -1.91 -28.54
N TYR A 52 -6.98 -2.99 -28.53
CA TYR A 52 -5.58 -2.96 -28.92
C TYR A 52 -5.52 -2.44 -30.37
N ARG A 53 -4.77 -1.38 -30.62
CA ARG A 53 -4.32 -1.02 -31.97
C ARG A 53 -2.95 -0.39 -31.85
N SER A 54 -1.94 -1.25 -31.89
CA SER A 54 -0.56 -0.89 -32.17
C SER A 54 -0.47 -0.32 -33.58
N HIS A 55 -0.25 0.98 -33.70
CA HIS A 55 0.23 1.58 -34.94
C HIS A 55 1.76 1.56 -34.91
N LEU A 56 2.33 0.52 -35.52
CA LEU A 56 3.73 0.47 -35.92
C LEU A 56 3.91 1.42 -37.10
N GLY A 57 4.49 2.60 -36.84
CA GLY A 57 5.12 3.43 -37.86
C GLY A 57 6.59 3.01 -37.97
N ALA A 58 6.98 2.49 -39.13
CA ALA A 58 8.34 2.12 -39.43
C ALA A 58 9.27 3.35 -39.36
N SER A 59 10.31 3.27 -38.53
CA SER A 59 11.52 4.05 -38.74
C SER A 59 12.72 3.16 -38.44
N SER A 60 13.46 2.84 -39.49
CA SER A 60 14.75 2.19 -39.44
C SER A 60 15.76 3.20 -38.92
N SER A 61 16.10 3.13 -37.64
CA SER A 61 17.28 3.81 -37.10
C SER A 61 18.10 2.82 -36.29
N SER A 62 19.20 2.40 -36.89
CA SER A 62 20.35 1.78 -36.22
C SER A 62 20.73 2.59 -34.99
N MET A 63 20.47 2.09 -33.79
CA MET A 63 21.01 2.65 -32.56
C MET A 63 22.25 1.85 -32.16
N SER A 64 23.43 2.31 -32.60
CA SER A 64 24.68 1.95 -31.95
C SER A 64 24.78 2.74 -30.65
N TRP A 65 24.51 2.10 -29.52
CA TRP A 65 24.80 2.67 -28.21
C TRP A 65 26.27 2.40 -27.91
N ALA A 66 27.09 3.42 -28.14
CA ALA A 66 28.46 3.46 -27.62
C ALA A 66 28.38 3.48 -26.09
N GLU A 67 29.29 2.72 -25.46
CA GLU A 67 29.58 2.79 -24.03
C GLU A 67 30.01 4.22 -23.69
N SER A 68 29.06 5.03 -23.22
CA SER A 68 29.36 6.38 -22.76
C SER A 68 29.62 6.31 -21.25
N GLY A 69 30.89 6.13 -20.89
CA GLY A 69 31.39 6.54 -19.59
C GLY A 69 31.59 8.05 -19.58
N SER A 70 30.76 8.77 -18.82
CA SER A 70 31.09 10.10 -18.26
C SER A 70 30.02 10.55 -17.27
N ASP A 71 30.36 10.47 -15.99
CA ASP A 71 30.30 11.57 -15.02
C ASP A 71 29.18 12.63 -15.19
N THR A 72 27.97 12.29 -14.70
CA THR A 72 26.97 13.25 -14.22
C THR A 72 26.28 12.64 -13.00
N PHE A 73 26.81 12.92 -11.81
CA PHE A 73 26.52 12.21 -10.56
C PHE A 73 25.40 12.85 -9.72
N ASP A 74 24.28 13.32 -10.29
CA ASP A 74 23.28 14.04 -9.46
C ASP A 74 21.79 13.73 -9.70
N ASP A 75 21.44 12.64 -10.40
CA ASP A 75 20.04 12.18 -10.44
C ASP A 75 19.93 10.66 -10.63
N TYR A 76 20.60 9.87 -9.80
CA TYR A 76 20.29 8.44 -9.68
C TYR A 76 19.17 8.27 -8.65
N GLY A 77 18.04 7.71 -9.09
CA GLY A 77 16.79 7.66 -8.34
C GLY A 77 16.92 7.04 -6.96
N GLY A 78 17.05 7.88 -5.93
CA GLY A 78 16.92 7.54 -4.50
C GLY A 78 17.84 6.47 -3.91
N MET A 79 18.59 5.73 -4.73
CA MET A 79 19.47 4.62 -4.37
C MET A 79 20.92 4.92 -4.78
N ALA A 80 21.87 4.57 -3.93
CA ALA A 80 23.30 4.59 -4.26
C ALA A 80 23.66 3.52 -5.31
N SER A 81 22.88 2.44 -5.36
CA SER A 81 23.06 1.31 -6.30
C SER A 81 22.54 1.57 -7.72
N GLY A 82 22.17 2.81 -8.04
CA GLY A 82 21.69 3.22 -9.36
C GLY A 82 20.16 3.20 -9.50
N SER A 83 19.69 3.38 -10.74
CA SER A 83 18.26 3.53 -11.05
C SER A 83 17.58 2.18 -11.23
N HIS A 84 16.69 1.85 -10.29
CA HIS A 84 15.95 0.59 -10.30
C HIS A 84 15.07 0.44 -11.55
N SER A 85 14.41 1.51 -11.98
CA SER A 85 13.53 1.48 -13.16
C SER A 85 14.33 1.23 -14.44
N GLN A 86 15.52 1.83 -14.58
CA GLN A 86 16.39 1.68 -15.74
C GLN A 86 17.01 0.28 -15.80
N THR A 87 17.41 -0.29 -14.67
CA THR A 87 17.93 -1.66 -14.61
C THR A 87 16.86 -2.68 -15.02
N LEU A 88 15.62 -2.57 -14.49
CA LEU A 88 14.50 -3.42 -14.93
C LEU A 88 14.17 -3.23 -16.42
N GLY A 89 14.19 -1.99 -16.92
CA GLY A 89 13.97 -1.71 -18.34
C GLY A 89 15.00 -2.35 -19.25
N ARG A 90 16.29 -2.31 -18.86
CA ARG A 90 17.37 -2.98 -19.60
C ARG A 90 17.28 -4.50 -19.53
N LEU A 91 16.95 -5.07 -18.37
CA LEU A 91 16.72 -6.50 -18.22
C LEU A 91 15.63 -6.97 -19.19
N PHE A 92 14.47 -6.31 -19.19
CA PHE A 92 13.37 -6.63 -20.11
C PHE A 92 13.78 -6.56 -21.60
N ALA A 93 14.57 -5.54 -21.98
CA ALA A 93 15.05 -5.40 -23.35
C ALA A 93 15.99 -6.55 -23.76
N TRP A 94 16.91 -6.95 -22.89
CA TRP A 94 17.81 -8.08 -23.13
C TRP A 94 17.07 -9.41 -23.17
N GLU A 95 16.08 -9.63 -22.30
CA GLU A 95 15.24 -10.83 -22.33
C GLU A 95 14.43 -10.94 -23.62
N LYS A 96 13.84 -9.82 -24.07
CA LYS A 96 13.15 -9.78 -25.36
C LYS A 96 14.09 -10.13 -26.50
N LYS A 97 15.33 -9.64 -26.46
CA LYS A 97 16.35 -9.97 -27.46
C LYS A 97 16.73 -11.45 -27.40
N LEU A 98 16.91 -12.02 -26.21
CA LEU A 98 17.19 -13.45 -26.01
C LEU A 98 16.06 -14.31 -26.60
N TYR A 99 14.81 -13.95 -26.34
CA TYR A 99 13.65 -14.65 -26.87
C TYR A 99 13.66 -14.67 -28.41
N GLU A 100 13.90 -13.54 -29.06
CA GLU A 100 13.95 -13.49 -30.53
C GLU A 100 15.13 -14.26 -31.11
N GLU A 101 16.31 -14.22 -30.46
CA GLU A 101 17.48 -15.00 -30.88
C GLU A 101 17.21 -16.51 -30.77
N VAL A 102 16.67 -16.98 -29.64
CA VAL A 102 16.32 -18.39 -29.42
C VAL A 102 15.25 -18.85 -30.43
N LYS A 103 14.25 -18.01 -30.71
CA LYS A 103 13.20 -18.29 -31.69
C LYS A 103 13.73 -18.36 -33.12
N ALA A 104 14.67 -17.50 -33.50
CA ALA A 104 15.34 -17.56 -34.79
C ALA A 104 16.26 -18.80 -34.90
N GLY A 105 16.96 -19.12 -33.82
CA GLY A 105 17.77 -20.33 -33.68
C GLY A 105 16.94 -21.60 -33.86
N ASP A 106 15.77 -21.70 -33.21
CA ASP A 106 14.87 -22.85 -33.34
C ASP A 106 14.34 -23.05 -34.77
N ARG A 107 13.97 -21.96 -35.46
CA ARG A 107 13.60 -22.03 -36.89
C ARG A 107 14.74 -22.58 -37.76
N THR A 108 15.97 -22.18 -37.47
CA THR A 108 17.16 -22.67 -38.16
C THR A 108 17.41 -24.15 -37.84
N TRP A 109 17.22 -24.55 -36.59
CA TRP A 109 17.26 -25.95 -36.14
C TRP A 109 16.23 -26.82 -36.87
N GLN A 110 14.99 -26.38 -36.98
CA GLN A 110 13.94 -27.08 -37.72
C GLN A 110 14.30 -27.24 -39.21
N ALA A 111 14.88 -26.20 -39.83
CA ALA A 111 15.36 -26.27 -41.21
C ALA A 111 16.52 -27.27 -41.37
N TYR A 112 17.46 -27.27 -40.42
CA TYR A 112 18.56 -28.22 -40.37
C TYR A 112 18.07 -29.67 -40.31
N VAL A 113 17.14 -29.98 -39.40
CA VAL A 113 16.57 -31.33 -39.26
C VAL A 113 15.89 -31.79 -40.56
N LYS A 114 15.10 -30.91 -41.20
CA LYS A 114 14.46 -31.20 -42.50
C LYS A 114 15.51 -31.48 -43.59
N LYS A 115 16.57 -30.68 -43.66
CA LYS A 115 17.64 -30.85 -44.66
C LYS A 115 18.49 -32.09 -44.42
N CYS A 116 18.77 -32.44 -43.17
CA CYS A 116 19.42 -33.71 -42.82
C CYS A 116 18.57 -34.91 -43.26
N SER A 117 17.25 -34.85 -43.07
CA SER A 117 16.35 -35.90 -43.56
C SER A 117 16.30 -35.97 -45.09
N GLN A 118 16.30 -34.82 -45.77
CA GLN A 118 16.38 -34.74 -47.23
C GLN A 118 17.68 -35.38 -47.74
N LEU A 119 18.82 -35.09 -47.09
CA LEU A 119 20.12 -35.65 -47.45
C LEU A 119 20.12 -37.18 -47.34
N ARG A 120 19.62 -37.73 -46.22
CA ARG A 120 19.50 -39.20 -46.05
C ARG A 120 18.63 -39.86 -47.12
N ASN A 121 17.53 -39.22 -47.47
CA ASN A 121 16.62 -39.74 -48.51
C ASN A 121 17.24 -39.69 -49.92
N GLN A 122 18.04 -38.67 -50.23
CA GLN A 122 18.76 -38.56 -51.50
C GLN A 122 19.87 -39.60 -51.61
N ASP A 123 20.59 -39.83 -50.50
CA ASP A 123 21.67 -40.83 -50.41
C ASP A 123 21.11 -42.24 -50.62
N ALA A 124 20.00 -42.58 -49.95
CA ALA A 124 19.33 -43.88 -50.09
C ALA A 124 18.75 -44.14 -51.49
N LYS A 125 18.42 -43.09 -52.24
CA LYS A 125 17.86 -43.19 -53.61
C LYS A 125 18.93 -43.16 -54.71
N GLY A 126 20.21 -43.09 -54.36
CA GLY A 126 21.31 -43.02 -55.33
C GLY A 126 21.29 -41.73 -56.17
N ALA A 127 20.95 -40.59 -55.56
CA ALA A 127 20.95 -39.30 -56.26
C ALA A 127 22.35 -38.92 -56.79
N ASP A 128 22.39 -38.11 -57.85
CA ASP A 128 23.64 -37.59 -58.45
C ASP A 128 24.56 -36.97 -57.38
N PRO A 129 25.86 -37.35 -57.35
CA PRO A 129 26.87 -36.77 -56.47
C PRO A 129 26.84 -35.23 -56.36
N ARG A 130 26.56 -34.52 -57.46
CA ARG A 130 26.46 -33.04 -57.45
C ARG A 130 25.28 -32.52 -56.62
N VAL A 131 24.16 -33.25 -56.62
CA VAL A 131 22.97 -32.91 -55.83
C VAL A 131 23.21 -33.19 -54.35
N LEU A 132 23.88 -34.30 -54.02
CA LEU A 132 24.27 -34.64 -52.65
C LEU A 132 25.20 -33.59 -52.06
N ASP A 133 26.19 -33.12 -52.82
CA ASP A 133 27.17 -32.14 -52.33
C ASP A 133 26.53 -30.77 -52.06
N LYS A 134 25.59 -30.33 -52.91
CA LYS A 134 24.78 -29.13 -52.65
C LYS A 134 23.98 -29.24 -51.36
N THR A 135 23.31 -30.36 -51.12
CA THR A 135 22.55 -30.58 -49.88
C THR A 135 23.47 -30.64 -48.67
N ARG A 136 24.64 -31.29 -48.76
CA ARG A 136 25.67 -31.32 -47.70
C ARG A 136 26.16 -29.92 -47.34
N THR A 137 26.35 -29.06 -48.35
CA THR A 137 26.77 -27.67 -48.15
C THR A 137 25.72 -26.89 -47.35
N VAL A 138 24.44 -26.99 -47.72
CA VAL A 138 23.33 -26.35 -46.98
C VAL A 138 23.24 -26.87 -45.54
N VAL A 139 23.45 -28.18 -45.31
CA VAL A 139 23.46 -28.76 -43.96
C VAL A 139 24.60 -28.18 -43.12
N ARG A 140 25.81 -28.06 -43.68
CA ARG A 140 26.95 -27.43 -43.00
C ARG A 140 26.68 -25.96 -42.68
N GLU A 141 26.11 -25.21 -43.62
CA GLU A 141 25.75 -23.80 -43.42
C GLU A 141 24.73 -23.65 -42.28
N LEU A 142 23.64 -24.43 -42.29
CA LEU A 142 22.63 -24.40 -41.23
C LEU A 142 23.23 -24.77 -39.87
N TYR A 143 24.12 -25.76 -39.82
CA TYR A 143 24.83 -26.12 -38.58
C TYR A 143 25.69 -24.96 -38.06
N THR A 144 26.44 -24.27 -38.93
CA THR A 144 27.22 -23.09 -38.52
C THR A 144 26.31 -21.97 -37.98
N ARG A 145 25.16 -21.72 -38.62
CA ARG A 145 24.19 -20.73 -38.16
C ARG A 145 23.58 -21.08 -36.81
N ILE A 146 23.29 -22.35 -36.55
CA ILE A 146 22.83 -22.83 -35.23
C ILE A 146 23.90 -22.56 -34.17
N ARG A 147 25.17 -22.87 -34.46
CA ARG A 147 26.27 -22.59 -33.52
C ARG A 147 26.41 -21.09 -33.23
N VAL A 148 26.29 -20.23 -34.26
CA VAL A 148 26.33 -18.77 -34.08
C VAL A 148 25.16 -18.29 -33.22
N ALA A 149 23.94 -18.77 -33.48
CA ALA A 149 22.76 -18.40 -32.68
C ALA A 149 22.91 -18.85 -31.21
N LEU A 150 23.48 -20.04 -30.96
CA LEU A 150 23.75 -20.52 -29.61
C LEU A 150 24.75 -19.61 -28.88
N ARG A 151 25.86 -19.23 -29.53
CA ARG A 151 26.85 -18.29 -28.97
C ARG A 151 26.26 -16.90 -28.72
N SER A 152 25.37 -16.44 -29.60
CA SER A 152 24.64 -15.17 -29.43
C SER A 152 23.74 -15.23 -28.19
N ALA A 153 22.97 -16.31 -28.03
CA ALA A 153 22.09 -16.52 -26.88
C ALA A 153 22.87 -16.66 -25.55
N GLU A 154 24.01 -17.36 -25.55
CA GLU A 154 24.94 -17.43 -24.41
C GLU A 154 25.42 -16.04 -23.99
N SER A 155 25.93 -15.24 -24.94
CA SER A 155 26.41 -13.88 -24.67
C SER A 155 25.30 -12.94 -24.16
N ILE A 156 24.08 -13.06 -24.67
CA ILE A 156 22.94 -12.29 -24.16
C ILE A 156 22.59 -12.74 -22.73
N SER A 157 22.63 -14.05 -22.46
CA SER A 157 22.35 -14.60 -21.12
C SER A 157 23.38 -14.14 -20.09
N GLU A 158 24.66 -14.10 -20.44
CA GLU A 158 25.74 -13.55 -19.61
C GLU A 158 25.47 -12.07 -19.26
N LYS A 159 25.00 -11.27 -20.23
CA LYS A 159 24.62 -9.86 -19.97
C LYS A 159 23.44 -9.73 -19.01
N ILE A 160 22.43 -10.60 -19.13
CA ILE A 160 21.29 -10.64 -18.21
C ILE A 160 21.75 -11.00 -16.79
N GLN A 161 22.61 -12.03 -16.65
CA GLN A 161 23.20 -12.42 -15.37
C GLN A 161 24.01 -11.28 -14.75
N LYS A 162 24.82 -10.59 -15.55
CA LYS A 162 25.59 -9.42 -15.09
C LYS A 162 24.69 -8.31 -14.55
N LEU A 163 23.63 -7.93 -15.28
CA LEU A 163 22.66 -6.94 -14.80
C LEU A 163 21.93 -7.38 -13.53
N ARG A 164 21.60 -8.67 -13.41
CA ARG A 164 20.95 -9.24 -12.23
C ARG A 164 21.85 -9.16 -11.00
N ASP A 165 23.09 -9.61 -11.12
CA ASP A 165 24.00 -9.80 -9.98
C ASP A 165 24.73 -8.50 -9.60
N GLU A 166 25.14 -7.68 -10.58
CA GLU A 166 25.93 -6.47 -10.32
C GLU A 166 25.08 -5.22 -10.10
N GLU A 167 23.85 -5.16 -10.62
CA GLU A 167 22.99 -3.98 -10.48
C GLU A 167 21.71 -4.26 -9.69
N LEU A 168 20.91 -5.24 -10.10
CA LEU A 168 19.60 -5.47 -9.48
C LEU A 168 19.75 -5.97 -8.04
N GLN A 169 20.67 -6.87 -7.76
CA GLN A 169 20.91 -7.39 -6.41
C GLN A 169 21.21 -6.28 -5.39
N PRO A 170 22.20 -5.39 -5.59
CA PRO A 170 22.47 -4.31 -4.62
C PRO A 170 21.28 -3.34 -4.49
N GLN A 171 20.57 -3.02 -5.58
CA GLN A 171 19.35 -2.21 -5.54
C GLN A 171 18.25 -2.83 -4.67
N LEU A 172 18.04 -4.15 -4.78
CA LEU A 172 17.04 -4.85 -3.96
C LEU A 172 17.46 -4.91 -2.48
N ILE A 173 18.75 -5.08 -2.18
CA ILE A 173 19.24 -5.02 -0.79
C ILE A 173 19.01 -3.62 -0.20
N GLU A 174 19.32 -2.57 -0.95
CA GLU A 174 19.09 -1.18 -0.53
C GLU A 174 17.59 -0.89 -0.33
N LEU A 175 16.73 -1.44 -1.20
CA LEU A 175 15.28 -1.36 -1.05
C LEU A 175 14.79 -2.05 0.24
N LEU A 176 15.30 -3.24 0.55
CA LEU A 176 14.97 -3.97 1.78
C LEU A 176 15.38 -3.15 3.02
N GLN A 177 16.57 -2.53 3.00
CA GLN A 177 17.03 -1.63 4.05
C GLN A 177 16.14 -0.38 4.20
N GLY A 178 15.71 0.22 3.08
CA GLY A 178 14.77 1.35 3.09
C GLY A 178 13.40 0.98 3.65
N LEU A 179 12.89 -0.19 3.31
CA LEU A 179 11.65 -0.75 3.84
C LEU A 179 11.77 -1.02 5.35
N MET A 180 12.84 -1.66 5.79
CA MET A 180 13.11 -1.91 7.21
C MET A 180 13.09 -0.61 8.03
N ARG A 181 13.80 0.43 7.56
CA ARG A 181 13.84 1.75 8.21
C ARG A 181 12.47 2.42 8.22
N THR A 182 11.70 2.29 7.13
CA THR A 182 10.32 2.79 7.07
C THR A 182 9.43 2.13 8.12
N TRP A 183 9.49 0.80 8.25
CA TRP A 183 8.70 0.05 9.21
C TRP A 183 9.11 0.31 10.65
N LYS A 184 10.40 0.54 10.91
CA LYS A 184 10.88 0.98 12.23
C LYS A 184 10.22 2.31 12.66
N VAL A 185 10.24 3.32 11.78
CA VAL A 185 9.59 4.61 12.06
C VAL A 185 8.07 4.48 12.21
N MET A 186 7.43 3.62 11.40
CA MET A 186 6.00 3.34 11.52
C MET A 186 5.67 2.69 12.87
N LEU A 187 6.46 1.71 13.31
CA LEU A 187 6.29 1.04 14.59
C LEU A 187 6.35 2.03 15.75
N GLU A 188 7.44 2.81 15.84
CA GLU A 188 7.61 3.83 16.89
C GLU A 188 6.47 4.85 16.87
N SER A 189 6.06 5.30 15.68
CA SER A 189 4.98 6.27 15.54
C SER A 189 3.63 5.72 16.00
N HIS A 190 3.29 4.48 15.62
CA HIS A 190 2.03 3.85 15.98
C HIS A 190 1.99 3.45 17.46
N GLU A 191 3.12 3.10 18.07
CA GLU A 191 3.20 2.89 19.52
C GLU A 191 2.91 4.18 20.30
N ILE A 192 3.49 5.31 19.89
CA ILE A 192 3.19 6.61 20.49
C ILE A 192 1.71 6.96 20.31
N GLN A 193 1.16 6.78 19.10
CA GLN A 193 -0.25 7.05 18.82
C GLN A 193 -1.19 6.14 19.64
N LYS A 194 -0.86 4.86 19.79
CA LYS A 194 -1.56 3.90 20.65
C LYS A 194 -1.56 4.41 22.10
N GLN A 195 -0.41 4.78 22.64
CA GLN A 195 -0.29 5.29 24.02
C GLN A 195 -1.08 6.59 24.23
N ILE A 196 -1.07 7.50 23.26
CA ILE A 196 -1.87 8.74 23.32
C ILE A 196 -3.35 8.37 23.43
N MET A 197 -3.85 7.46 22.58
CA MET A 197 -5.27 7.09 22.59
C MET A 197 -5.72 6.43 23.89
N PHE A 198 -4.87 5.65 24.57
CA PHE A 198 -5.19 5.12 25.89
C PHE A 198 -5.36 6.20 26.96
N LYS A 199 -4.57 7.29 26.87
CA LYS A 199 -4.59 8.41 27.82
C LYS A 199 -5.71 9.42 27.56
N VAL A 200 -6.31 9.43 26.36
CA VAL A 200 -7.39 10.37 26.01
C VAL A 200 -8.65 10.06 26.82
N ASN A 201 -9.09 11.05 27.61
CA ASN A 201 -10.33 11.00 28.39
C ASN A 201 -11.27 12.19 28.08
N SER A 202 -10.83 13.17 27.29
CA SER A 202 -11.63 14.27 26.77
C SER A 202 -10.92 14.92 25.57
N PHE A 203 -11.64 15.70 24.76
CA PHE A 203 -11.06 16.50 23.68
C PHE A 203 -11.04 17.98 24.06
N THR A 204 -9.90 18.65 23.87
CA THR A 204 -9.72 20.09 24.17
C THR A 204 -10.30 21.03 23.10
N CYS A 205 -11.10 20.50 22.17
CA CYS A 205 -11.65 21.28 21.06
C CYS A 205 -12.79 22.21 21.53
N PRO A 206 -12.84 23.48 21.09
CA PRO A 206 -13.94 24.41 21.44
C PRO A 206 -15.34 23.96 21.00
N ALA A 207 -15.43 23.02 20.07
CA ALA A 207 -16.68 22.42 19.61
C ALA A 207 -17.09 21.17 20.41
N TYR A 208 -16.20 20.63 21.24
CA TYR A 208 -16.48 19.46 22.07
C TYR A 208 -17.47 19.81 23.19
N GLY A 209 -18.46 18.95 23.41
CA GLY A 209 -19.52 19.17 24.40
C GLY A 209 -20.63 20.15 23.97
N LYS A 210 -20.54 20.73 22.76
CA LYS A 210 -21.58 21.60 22.19
C LYS A 210 -22.53 20.82 21.31
N PHE A 211 -23.69 21.44 21.02
CA PHE A 211 -24.70 20.90 20.12
C PHE A 211 -24.14 20.54 18.75
N SER A 212 -24.49 19.34 18.27
CA SER A 212 -24.10 18.79 16.96
C SER A 212 -24.77 19.53 15.80
N ASN A 213 -24.11 20.56 15.28
CA ASN A 213 -24.61 21.33 14.14
C ASN A 213 -24.35 20.62 12.79
N ASP A 214 -24.89 21.18 11.70
CA ASP A 214 -24.73 20.62 10.35
C ASP A 214 -23.26 20.52 9.90
N HIS A 215 -22.40 21.43 10.38
CA HIS A 215 -20.97 21.39 10.10
C HIS A 215 -20.29 20.18 10.76
N GLN A 216 -20.60 19.87 12.02
CA GLN A 216 -20.08 18.68 12.71
C GLN A 216 -20.56 17.41 12.03
N ARG A 217 -21.83 17.36 11.61
CA ARG A 217 -22.39 16.21 10.91
C ARG A 217 -21.75 16.01 9.52
N HIS A 218 -21.49 17.09 8.79
CA HIS A 218 -20.74 17.04 7.54
C HIS A 218 -19.27 16.62 7.76
N ALA A 219 -18.63 17.09 8.83
CA ALA A 219 -17.28 16.69 9.20
C ALA A 219 -17.19 15.18 9.52
N THR A 220 -18.19 14.61 10.21
CA THR A 220 -18.29 13.16 10.46
C THR A 220 -18.39 12.37 9.15
N LEU A 221 -19.20 12.83 8.18
CA LEU A 221 -19.29 12.18 6.86
C LEU A 221 -17.95 12.23 6.11
N LYS A 222 -17.27 13.38 6.16
CA LYS A 222 -15.95 13.53 5.54
C LYS A 222 -14.93 12.59 6.20
N LEU A 223 -14.91 12.52 7.53
CA LEU A 223 -14.08 11.59 8.27
C LEU A 223 -14.35 10.14 7.85
N GLU A 224 -15.61 9.74 7.75
CA GLU A 224 -16.01 8.41 7.31
C GLU A 224 -15.48 8.08 5.91
N ALA A 225 -15.52 9.05 4.98
CA ALA A 225 -14.97 8.91 3.63
C ALA A 225 -13.44 8.79 3.65
N GLU A 226 -12.74 9.61 4.43
CA GLU A 226 -11.28 9.54 4.56
C GLU A 226 -10.81 8.24 5.23
N LEU A 227 -11.57 7.71 6.20
CA LEU A 227 -11.27 6.40 6.80
C LEU A 227 -11.41 5.26 5.79
N ARG A 228 -12.38 5.33 4.88
CA ARG A 228 -12.48 4.36 3.77
C ARG A 228 -11.30 4.47 2.83
N ASN A 229 -10.94 5.69 2.47
CA ASN A 229 -9.80 5.96 1.61
C ASN A 229 -8.52 5.41 2.23
N TRP A 230 -8.26 5.72 3.51
CA TRP A 230 -7.13 5.19 4.26
C TRP A 230 -7.09 3.65 4.25
N ARG A 231 -8.22 2.99 4.53
CA ARG A 231 -8.33 1.53 4.47
C ARG A 231 -8.03 0.98 3.07
N ALA A 232 -8.57 1.59 2.02
CA ALA A 232 -8.33 1.15 0.65
C ALA A 232 -6.87 1.34 0.24
N SER A 233 -6.28 2.49 0.55
CA SER A 233 -4.87 2.79 0.27
C SER A 233 -3.93 1.84 1.00
N PHE A 234 -4.19 1.53 2.27
CA PHE A 234 -3.40 0.55 3.02
C PHE A 234 -3.43 -0.84 2.37
N LEU A 235 -4.62 -1.33 2.01
CA LEU A 235 -4.76 -2.62 1.32
C LEU A 235 -4.06 -2.62 -0.04
N SER A 236 -4.22 -1.53 -0.81
CA SER A 236 -3.57 -1.38 -2.11
C SER A 236 -2.04 -1.35 -2.00
N TYR A 237 -1.51 -0.70 -0.95
CA TYR A 237 -0.08 -0.64 -0.69
C TYR A 237 0.50 -2.03 -0.39
N VAL A 238 -0.12 -2.79 0.52
CA VAL A 238 0.30 -4.16 0.84
C VAL A 238 0.18 -5.07 -0.39
N ALA A 239 -0.91 -4.96 -1.14
CA ALA A 239 -1.11 -5.74 -2.37
C ALA A 239 -0.06 -5.41 -3.44
N ALA A 240 0.29 -4.14 -3.63
CA ALA A 240 1.32 -3.73 -4.59
C ALA A 240 2.71 -4.26 -4.20
N GLN A 241 3.05 -4.25 -2.91
CA GLN A 241 4.29 -4.86 -2.42
C GLN A 241 4.32 -6.37 -2.70
N LYS A 242 3.23 -7.09 -2.36
CA LYS A 242 3.11 -8.53 -2.64
C LYS A 242 3.26 -8.85 -4.13
N ALA A 243 2.56 -8.11 -4.98
CA ALA A 243 2.60 -8.31 -6.44
C ALA A 243 3.98 -8.03 -7.04
N TYR A 244 4.69 -7.01 -6.53
CA TYR A 244 6.05 -6.70 -6.98
C TYR A 244 7.02 -7.85 -6.65
N VAL A 245 6.99 -8.35 -5.41
CA VAL A 245 7.86 -9.45 -4.98
C VAL A 245 7.50 -10.76 -5.68
N GLU A 246 6.21 -11.03 -5.89
CA GLU A 246 5.73 -12.19 -6.67
C GLU A 246 6.23 -12.14 -8.12
N ALA A 247 6.21 -10.96 -8.75
CA ALA A 247 6.75 -10.80 -10.11
C ALA A 247 8.27 -11.06 -10.15
N LEU A 248 9.01 -10.60 -9.15
CA LEU A 248 10.46 -10.85 -9.04
C LEU A 248 10.79 -12.32 -8.79
N ASP A 249 10.13 -12.98 -7.85
CA ASP A 249 10.31 -14.42 -7.56
C ASP A 249 9.92 -15.28 -8.78
N GLY A 250 8.78 -14.97 -9.41
CA GLY A 250 8.32 -15.64 -10.63
C GLY A 250 9.25 -15.43 -11.84
N TRP A 251 9.95 -14.30 -11.91
CA TRP A 251 10.98 -14.04 -12.91
C TRP A 251 12.26 -14.83 -12.61
N LEU A 252 12.78 -14.74 -11.38
CA LEU A 252 14.03 -15.38 -10.94
C LEU A 252 13.96 -16.91 -10.94
N SER A 253 12.80 -17.50 -10.62
CA SER A 253 12.59 -18.95 -10.64
C SER A 253 12.77 -19.58 -12.03
N ARG A 254 12.61 -18.80 -13.12
CA ARG A 254 12.85 -19.28 -14.49
C ARG A 254 14.32 -19.59 -14.76
N PHE A 255 15.24 -18.97 -14.02
CA PHE A 255 16.67 -19.27 -14.13
C PHE A 255 17.02 -20.64 -13.51
N ILE A 256 16.32 -21.05 -12.44
CA ILE A 256 16.52 -22.35 -11.79
C ILE A 256 16.09 -23.51 -12.72
N LEU A 257 14.97 -23.33 -13.44
CA LEU A 257 14.45 -24.32 -14.37
C LEU A 257 15.41 -24.60 -15.54
N SER A 258 16.15 -23.59 -16.00
CA SER A 258 17.17 -23.77 -17.05
C SER A 258 18.28 -24.72 -16.60
N ASP A 259 18.87 -24.54 -15.41
CA ASP A 259 19.97 -25.38 -14.94
C ASP A 259 19.56 -26.83 -14.69
N MET A 260 18.34 -27.07 -14.17
CA MET A 260 17.82 -28.42 -13.95
C MET A 260 17.58 -29.17 -15.28
N VAL A 261 17.05 -28.50 -16.31
CA VAL A 261 16.78 -29.12 -17.62
C VAL A 261 18.08 -29.43 -18.37
N TYR A 262 19.09 -28.55 -18.30
CA TYR A 262 20.42 -28.83 -18.89
C TYR A 262 21.15 -29.96 -18.16
N SER A 263 21.10 -29.99 -16.83
CA SER A 263 21.75 -31.03 -16.01
C SER A 263 21.13 -32.42 -16.25
N SER A 264 19.83 -32.51 -16.53
CA SER A 264 19.15 -33.80 -16.79
C SER A 264 19.54 -34.47 -18.11
N ARG A 265 20.10 -33.73 -19.08
CA ARG A 265 20.50 -34.26 -20.39
C ARG A 265 21.89 -34.91 -20.40
N GLY A 266 22.69 -34.69 -19.36
CA GLY A 266 23.93 -35.41 -19.09
C GLY A 266 23.76 -36.26 -17.84
N ARG A 267 23.77 -37.59 -17.98
CA ARG A 267 23.72 -38.59 -16.90
C ARG A 267 24.32 -38.10 -15.55
N SER A 268 23.49 -37.58 -14.65
CA SER A 268 23.69 -37.66 -13.20
C SER A 268 22.44 -37.16 -12.46
N SER A 269 21.76 -38.06 -11.77
CA SER A 269 20.75 -37.74 -10.77
C SER A 269 21.47 -37.43 -9.44
N LEU A 270 21.86 -36.17 -9.23
CA LEU A 270 22.28 -35.68 -7.92
C LEU A 270 21.17 -34.75 -7.37
N PRO A 271 20.82 -34.85 -6.08
CA PRO A 271 19.89 -33.90 -5.47
C PRO A 271 20.51 -32.50 -5.50
N CYS A 272 19.75 -31.51 -5.97
CA CYS A 272 20.19 -30.11 -5.98
C CYS A 272 20.33 -29.62 -4.53
N ASN A 273 21.55 -29.59 -4.01
CA ASN A 273 21.85 -28.93 -2.74
C ASN A 273 21.57 -27.43 -2.88
N LYS A 274 20.94 -26.82 -1.87
CA LYS A 274 20.60 -25.39 -1.81
C LYS A 274 21.82 -24.44 -1.98
N THR A 275 23.02 -24.98 -1.96
CA THR A 275 24.31 -24.28 -2.07
C THR A 275 24.69 -23.83 -3.49
N GLN A 276 23.89 -24.14 -4.53
CA GLN A 276 24.21 -23.77 -5.93
C GLN A 276 23.28 -22.70 -6.54
N LEU A 277 22.23 -22.26 -5.85
CA LEU A 277 21.35 -21.21 -6.39
C LEU A 277 22.00 -19.82 -6.23
N PRO A 278 21.87 -18.92 -7.23
CA PRO A 278 22.32 -17.55 -7.08
C PRO A 278 21.68 -16.90 -5.83
N PRO A 279 22.46 -16.18 -4.98
CA PRO A 279 21.97 -15.63 -3.72
C PRO A 279 20.70 -14.78 -3.87
N LEU A 280 20.58 -14.03 -4.96
CA LEU A 280 19.41 -13.20 -5.24
C LEU A 280 18.11 -14.01 -5.40
N VAL A 281 18.20 -15.20 -5.97
CA VAL A 281 17.06 -16.10 -6.18
C VAL A 281 16.53 -16.59 -4.84
N VAL A 282 17.44 -17.00 -3.94
CA VAL A 282 17.10 -17.42 -2.58
C VAL A 282 16.48 -16.26 -1.81
N LEU A 283 17.10 -15.08 -1.83
CA LEU A 283 16.62 -13.88 -1.15
C LEU A 283 15.20 -13.49 -1.59
N CYS A 284 14.93 -13.43 -2.90
CA CYS A 284 13.60 -13.05 -3.40
C CYS A 284 12.53 -14.10 -3.07
N HIS A 285 12.90 -15.39 -3.08
CA HIS A 285 11.98 -16.45 -2.69
C HIS A 285 11.64 -16.40 -1.20
N GLU A 286 12.64 -16.23 -0.34
CA GLU A 286 12.43 -16.04 1.10
C GLU A 286 11.60 -14.79 1.38
N TRP A 287 11.87 -13.70 0.66
CA TRP A 287 11.09 -12.47 0.75
C TRP A 287 9.63 -12.71 0.38
N PHE A 288 9.36 -13.41 -0.73
CA PHE A 288 8.01 -13.77 -1.15
C PHE A 288 7.28 -14.62 -0.09
N VAL A 289 7.94 -15.66 0.42
CA VAL A 289 7.37 -16.56 1.44
C VAL A 289 7.09 -15.80 2.74
N ALA A 290 8.02 -14.96 3.20
CA ALA A 290 7.84 -14.18 4.42
C ALA A 290 6.72 -13.14 4.26
N LEU A 291 6.65 -12.44 3.13
CA LEU A 291 5.67 -11.40 2.87
C LEU A 291 4.25 -11.96 2.77
N ASN A 292 4.09 -13.19 2.29
CA ASN A 292 2.80 -13.89 2.26
C ASN A 292 2.31 -14.35 3.64
N LYS A 293 3.21 -14.50 4.62
CA LYS A 293 2.83 -14.77 6.02
C LYS A 293 2.29 -13.53 6.72
N LEU A 294 2.67 -12.33 6.28
CA LEU A 294 2.13 -11.08 6.83
C LEU A 294 0.65 -10.92 6.49
N THR A 295 -0.17 -10.73 7.53
CA THR A 295 -1.62 -10.59 7.38
C THR A 295 -2.09 -9.16 7.60
N GLU A 296 -2.65 -8.55 6.55
CA GLU A 296 -3.23 -7.20 6.62
C GLU A 296 -4.67 -7.18 7.17
N ARG A 297 -5.25 -8.37 7.40
CA ARG A 297 -6.65 -8.56 7.81
C ARG A 297 -6.99 -7.91 9.16
N PRO A 298 -6.17 -8.03 10.24
CA PRO A 298 -6.48 -7.39 11.53
C PRO A 298 -6.61 -5.87 11.41
N VAL A 299 -5.64 -5.21 10.75
CA VAL A 299 -5.66 -3.76 10.48
C VAL A 299 -6.91 -3.37 9.70
N SER A 300 -7.20 -4.10 8.62
CA SER A 300 -8.37 -3.85 7.78
C SER A 300 -9.70 -3.98 8.53
N CYS A 301 -9.77 -4.90 9.50
CA CYS A 301 -10.94 -5.11 10.34
C CYS A 301 -11.09 -4.00 11.39
N ALA A 302 -9.99 -3.59 12.04
CA ALA A 302 -9.99 -2.47 12.99
C ALA A 302 -10.46 -1.17 12.31
N MET A 303 -9.91 -0.84 11.13
CA MET A 303 -10.35 0.31 10.34
C MET A 303 -11.84 0.23 9.95
N ARG A 304 -12.30 -0.96 9.54
CA ARG A 304 -13.73 -1.18 9.23
C ARG A 304 -14.63 -0.99 10.45
N SER A 305 -14.18 -1.41 11.62
CA SER A 305 -14.90 -1.21 12.89
C SER A 305 -15.04 0.28 13.18
N PHE A 306 -13.95 1.06 13.08
CA PHE A 306 -14.02 2.50 13.32
C PHE A 306 -14.89 3.25 12.29
N ILE A 307 -14.87 2.83 11.02
CA ILE A 307 -15.80 3.35 9.99
C ILE A 307 -17.26 3.14 10.41
N ARG A 308 -17.59 2.00 11.04
CA ARG A 308 -18.94 1.76 11.59
C ARG A 308 -19.24 2.67 12.77
N SER A 309 -18.29 2.88 13.68
CA SER A 309 -18.45 3.84 14.79
C SER A 309 -18.70 5.26 14.30
N ALA A 310 -18.00 5.71 13.25
CA ALA A 310 -18.24 7.01 12.62
C ALA A 310 -19.66 7.13 12.04
N ARG A 311 -20.18 6.06 11.42
CA ARG A 311 -21.58 6.02 10.95
C ARG A 311 -22.58 6.10 12.10
N VAL A 312 -22.35 5.35 13.18
CA VAL A 312 -23.20 5.40 14.38
C VAL A 312 -23.22 6.82 14.97
N LEU A 313 -22.05 7.46 15.05
CA LEU A 313 -21.95 8.85 15.47
C LEU A 313 -22.76 9.78 14.58
N TRP A 314 -22.68 9.62 13.26
CA TRP A 314 -23.46 10.44 12.33
C TRP A 314 -24.98 10.31 12.53
N VAL A 315 -25.46 9.09 12.82
CA VAL A 315 -26.87 8.84 13.15
C VAL A 315 -27.25 9.55 14.45
N LYS A 316 -26.43 9.43 15.50
CA LYS A 316 -26.66 10.09 16.79
C LYS A 316 -26.68 11.61 16.70
N GLN A 317 -25.77 12.19 15.90
CA GLN A 317 -25.80 13.61 15.57
C GLN A 317 -27.12 14.02 14.88
N GLY A 318 -27.64 13.17 13.99
CA GLY A 318 -28.95 13.40 13.35
C GLY A 318 -30.13 13.34 14.31
N GLU A 319 -30.14 12.38 15.24
CA GLU A 319 -31.15 12.26 16.31
C GLU A 319 -31.14 13.51 17.22
N GLU A 320 -29.95 13.97 17.61
CA GLU A 320 -29.78 15.19 18.41
C GLU A 320 -30.33 16.43 17.69
N GLN A 321 -30.02 16.59 16.40
CA GLN A 321 -30.56 17.68 15.58
C GLN A 321 -32.08 17.63 15.46
N GLN A 322 -32.65 16.44 15.25
CA GLN A 322 -34.09 16.26 15.18
C GLN A 322 -34.75 16.65 16.49
N GLN A 323 -34.17 16.25 17.61
CA GLN A 323 -34.67 16.59 18.94
C GLN A 323 -34.58 18.10 19.22
N LYS A 324 -33.49 18.76 18.81
CA LYS A 324 -33.36 20.22 18.88
C LYS A 324 -34.44 20.94 18.06
N ARG A 325 -34.76 20.47 16.85
CA ARG A 325 -35.84 21.05 16.03
C ARG A 325 -37.20 20.97 16.73
N ARG A 326 -37.49 19.90 17.48
CA ARG A 326 -38.72 19.79 18.29
C ARG A 326 -38.77 20.83 19.40
N VAL A 327 -37.67 21.02 20.13
CA VAL A 327 -37.53 22.04 21.17
C VAL A 327 -37.75 23.44 20.60
N ASP A 328 -37.13 23.75 19.46
CA ASP A 328 -37.22 25.07 18.82
C ASP A 328 -38.62 25.35 18.26
N ASN A 329 -39.29 24.34 17.70
CA ASN A 329 -40.67 24.48 17.23
C ASN A 329 -41.64 24.72 18.38
N LEU A 330 -41.49 24.01 19.50
CA LEU A 330 -42.31 24.24 20.71
C LEU A 330 -42.03 25.60 21.34
N ALA A 331 -40.77 26.06 21.37
CA ALA A 331 -40.42 27.40 21.84
C ALA A 331 -41.14 28.48 21.01
N LYS A 332 -41.06 28.38 19.67
CA LYS A 332 -41.75 29.29 18.75
C LYS A 332 -43.28 29.27 18.93
N GLU A 333 -43.87 28.11 19.17
CA GLU A 333 -45.32 28.00 19.43
C GLU A 333 -45.70 28.63 20.78
N ILE A 334 -44.90 28.39 21.83
CA ILE A 334 -45.09 29.04 23.13
C ILE A 334 -45.02 30.57 22.98
N ASP A 335 -44.02 31.11 22.28
CA ASP A 335 -43.88 32.55 22.07
C ASP A 335 -45.11 33.15 21.36
N LYS A 336 -45.59 32.50 20.30
CA LYS A 336 -46.83 32.90 19.59
C LYS A 336 -48.04 32.88 20.53
N ARG A 337 -48.18 31.83 21.34
CA ARG A 337 -49.30 31.66 22.29
C ARG A 337 -49.23 32.68 23.43
N VAL A 338 -48.04 33.00 23.93
CA VAL A 338 -47.80 34.04 24.95
C VAL A 338 -48.23 35.40 24.41
N VAL A 339 -47.81 35.78 23.20
CA VAL A 339 -48.22 37.05 22.58
C VAL A 339 -49.74 37.10 22.38
N ALA A 340 -50.34 36.02 21.90
CA ALA A 340 -51.79 35.95 21.70
C ALA A 340 -52.57 35.97 23.02
N PHE A 341 -52.05 35.35 24.08
CA PHE A 341 -52.60 35.40 25.44
C PHE A 341 -52.56 36.84 25.99
N LYS A 342 -51.40 37.51 25.93
CA LYS A 342 -51.26 38.91 26.38
C LYS A 342 -52.23 39.86 25.66
N ARG A 343 -52.44 39.68 24.35
CA ARG A 343 -53.43 40.47 23.60
C ARG A 343 -54.86 40.20 24.07
N ALA A 344 -55.21 38.94 24.35
CA ALA A 344 -56.54 38.59 24.84
C ALA A 344 -56.76 39.12 26.26
N GLU A 345 -55.75 39.04 27.11
CA GLU A 345 -55.75 39.59 28.46
C GLU A 345 -55.98 41.11 28.45
N ASN A 346 -55.21 41.85 27.64
CA ASN A 346 -55.37 43.29 27.49
C ASN A 346 -56.78 43.68 27.03
N LYS A 347 -57.38 42.96 26.06
CA LYS A 347 -58.75 43.20 25.61
C LYS A 347 -59.79 43.01 26.71
N VAL A 348 -59.62 42.00 27.57
CA VAL A 348 -60.52 41.77 28.71
C VAL A 348 -60.35 42.85 29.76
N VAL A 349 -59.13 43.33 30.00
CA VAL A 349 -58.85 44.46 30.90
C VAL A 349 -59.46 45.77 30.37
N GLU A 350 -59.29 46.09 29.08
CA GLU A 350 -59.91 47.25 28.44
C GLU A 350 -61.44 47.20 28.47
N SER A 351 -62.03 46.03 28.20
CA SER A 351 -63.49 45.83 28.25
C SER A 351 -64.07 46.05 29.65
N LYS A 352 -63.30 45.74 30.71
CA LYS A 352 -63.70 46.02 32.11
C LYS A 352 -63.61 47.50 32.48
N LEU A 353 -62.82 48.29 31.73
CA LEU A 353 -62.57 49.71 31.98
C LEU A 353 -63.55 50.64 31.25
N LEU A 354 -64.11 50.18 30.12
CA LEU A 354 -64.93 51.00 29.21
C LEU A 354 -66.45 50.75 29.27
N GLU A 355 -66.93 49.65 29.87
CA GLU A 355 -68.37 49.29 29.84
C GLU A 355 -68.92 48.70 31.15
N TYR A 356 -70.12 49.15 31.55
CA TYR A 356 -71.04 48.45 32.45
C TYR A 356 -71.69 47.25 31.70
N LYS A 357 -70.90 46.21 31.40
CA LYS A 357 -71.43 44.95 30.82
C LYS A 357 -71.91 43.99 31.90
N ALA A 358 -72.91 43.16 31.59
CA ALA A 358 -73.48 42.16 32.49
C ALA A 358 -72.37 41.24 33.07
N GLU A 359 -72.38 41.02 34.39
CA GLU A 359 -71.36 40.24 35.12
C GLU A 359 -71.09 38.86 34.51
N SER A 360 -72.11 38.25 33.88
CA SER A 360 -72.04 36.97 33.16
C SER A 360 -70.99 36.96 32.03
N ASP A 361 -70.92 38.01 31.20
CA ASP A 361 -70.06 38.05 30.01
C ASP A 361 -68.58 38.28 30.37
N VAL A 362 -68.34 39.00 31.47
CA VAL A 362 -67.00 39.19 32.04
C VAL A 362 -66.48 37.89 32.66
N LYS A 363 -67.35 37.14 33.35
CA LYS A 363 -67.00 35.85 33.97
C LYS A 363 -66.61 34.81 32.92
N GLN A 364 -67.35 34.73 31.82
CA GLN A 364 -67.05 33.82 30.70
C GLN A 364 -65.72 34.16 30.01
N LYS A 365 -65.38 35.44 29.85
CA LYS A 365 -64.08 35.89 29.31
C LYS A 365 -62.91 35.56 30.23
N ILE A 366 -63.10 35.65 31.54
CA ILE A 366 -62.09 35.26 32.55
C ILE A 366 -61.86 33.74 32.51
N GLU A 367 -62.92 32.95 32.39
CA GLU A 367 -62.82 31.49 32.29
C GLU A 367 -62.08 31.05 31.02
N SER A 368 -62.40 31.66 29.87
CA SER A 368 -61.66 31.45 28.61
C SER A 368 -60.17 31.84 28.71
N LEU A 369 -59.84 32.92 29.43
CA LEU A 369 -58.45 33.27 29.71
C LEU A 369 -57.78 32.23 30.61
N SER A 370 -58.48 31.70 31.61
CA SER A 370 -57.98 30.63 32.48
C SER A 370 -57.64 29.38 31.66
N GLU A 371 -58.56 28.90 30.81
CA GLU A 371 -58.33 27.76 29.91
C GLU A 371 -57.12 27.98 28.99
N ARG A 372 -56.99 29.19 28.42
CA ARG A 372 -55.87 29.55 27.56
C ARG A 372 -54.54 29.56 28.31
N LYS A 373 -54.54 29.99 29.58
CA LYS A 373 -53.39 29.95 30.49
C LYS A 373 -53.02 28.51 30.84
N GLU A 374 -53.99 27.65 31.11
CA GLU A 374 -53.75 26.22 31.35
C GLU A 374 -53.15 25.54 30.12
N MET A 375 -53.69 25.79 28.93
CA MET A 375 -53.13 25.26 27.68
C MET A 375 -51.67 25.72 27.49
N LEU A 376 -51.35 26.98 27.79
CA LEU A 376 -49.99 27.51 27.75
C LEU A 376 -49.08 26.80 28.76
N ASN A 377 -49.57 26.53 29.97
CA ASN A 377 -48.84 25.77 30.99
C ASN A 377 -48.55 24.33 30.55
N THR A 378 -49.52 23.66 29.89
CA THR A 378 -49.29 22.30 29.35
C THR A 378 -48.24 22.30 28.24
N LEU A 379 -48.24 23.31 27.35
CA LEU A 379 -47.21 23.47 26.33
C LEU A 379 -45.83 23.72 26.95
N ARG A 380 -45.75 24.56 27.99
CA ARG A 380 -44.50 24.81 28.73
C ARG A 380 -43.95 23.53 29.37
N LYS A 381 -44.80 22.72 30.01
CA LYS A 381 -44.39 21.41 30.55
C LYS A 381 -43.86 20.48 29.46
N LYS A 382 -44.53 20.43 28.29
CA LYS A 382 -44.06 19.66 27.13
C LYS A 382 -42.71 20.16 26.61
N TRP A 383 -42.52 21.48 26.52
CA TRP A 383 -41.25 22.07 26.09
C TRP A 383 -40.10 21.74 27.03
N GLU A 384 -40.30 21.82 28.35
CA GLU A 384 -39.26 21.42 29.32
C GLU A 384 -38.92 19.93 29.22
N SER A 385 -39.92 19.06 29.00
CA SER A 385 -39.68 17.63 28.76
C SER A 385 -38.85 17.39 27.47
N GLU A 386 -39.19 18.05 26.36
CA GLU A 386 -38.44 17.92 25.11
C GLU A 386 -37.02 18.50 25.21
N LYS A 387 -36.83 19.55 26.02
CA LYS A 387 -35.54 20.17 26.33
C LYS A 387 -34.66 19.23 27.16
N ALA A 388 -35.23 18.54 28.14
CA ALA A 388 -34.52 17.49 28.90
C ALA A 388 -34.06 16.35 27.96
N LYS A 389 -34.95 15.85 27.10
CA LYS A 389 -34.59 14.83 26.09
C LYS A 389 -33.49 15.29 25.14
N HIS A 390 -33.50 16.56 24.73
CA HIS A 390 -32.40 17.11 23.93
C HIS A 390 -31.08 17.06 24.69
N HIS A 391 -31.06 17.46 25.96
CA HIS A 391 -29.86 17.41 26.79
C HIS A 391 -29.32 15.98 26.92
N ASP A 392 -30.19 14.98 27.07
CA ASP A 392 -29.80 13.57 27.08
C ASP A 392 -29.24 13.10 25.73
N CYS A 393 -29.83 13.53 24.61
CA CYS A 393 -29.29 13.27 23.27
C CYS A 393 -27.88 13.87 23.11
N MET A 394 -27.65 15.10 23.59
CA MET A 394 -26.34 15.73 23.55
C MET A 394 -25.29 14.92 24.32
N LYS A 395 -25.63 14.47 25.54
CA LYS A 395 -24.74 13.63 26.35
C LYS A 395 -24.42 12.31 25.65
N ASN A 396 -25.43 11.66 25.07
CA ASN A 396 -25.24 10.42 24.33
C ASN A 396 -24.32 10.62 23.10
N THR A 397 -24.57 11.64 22.27
CA THR A 397 -23.70 11.95 21.13
C THR A 397 -22.26 12.22 21.57
N HIS A 398 -22.08 12.92 22.68
CA HIS A 398 -20.76 13.21 23.24
C HIS A 398 -20.03 11.94 23.69
N GLU A 399 -20.71 11.07 24.43
CA GLU A 399 -20.17 9.79 24.88
C GLU A 399 -19.80 8.89 23.70
N VAL A 400 -20.68 8.77 22.70
CA VAL A 400 -20.42 8.02 21.47
C VAL A 400 -19.24 8.60 20.70
N THR A 401 -19.08 9.93 20.68
CA THR A 401 -17.92 10.59 20.08
C THR A 401 -16.65 10.20 20.81
N LEU A 402 -16.60 10.38 22.14
CA LEU A 402 -15.39 10.08 22.91
C LEU A 402 -15.01 8.60 22.83
N ASN A 403 -15.95 7.71 23.14
CA ASN A 403 -15.72 6.27 23.15
C ASN A 403 -15.45 5.73 21.73
N GLY A 404 -16.19 6.22 20.73
CA GLY A 404 -16.02 5.79 19.34
C GLY A 404 -14.63 6.12 18.80
N PHE A 405 -14.11 7.32 19.07
CA PHE A 405 -12.76 7.71 18.67
C PHE A 405 -11.69 7.03 19.53
N LYS A 406 -11.86 6.96 20.85
CA LYS A 406 -10.92 6.31 21.76
C LYS A 406 -10.70 4.85 21.39
N ILE A 407 -11.78 4.08 21.35
CA ILE A 407 -11.75 2.64 21.05
C ILE A 407 -11.36 2.41 19.58
N GLY A 408 -11.95 3.17 18.66
CA GLY A 408 -11.72 3.00 17.23
C GLY A 408 -10.27 3.26 16.82
N LEU A 409 -9.70 4.41 17.22
CA LEU A 409 -8.30 4.72 16.90
C LEU A 409 -7.32 3.86 17.69
N ALA A 410 -7.59 3.54 18.97
CA ALA A 410 -6.74 2.65 19.74
C ALA A 410 -6.63 1.26 19.08
N SER A 411 -7.76 0.70 18.64
CA SER A 411 -7.78 -0.59 17.94
C SER A 411 -7.02 -0.56 16.60
N ILE A 412 -7.13 0.54 15.85
CA ILE A 412 -6.37 0.70 14.59
C ILE A 412 -4.88 0.79 14.87
N PHE A 413 -4.46 1.64 15.80
CA PHE A 413 -3.04 1.82 16.11
C PHE A 413 -2.44 0.56 16.73
N GLU A 414 -3.18 -0.17 17.56
CA GLU A 414 -2.76 -1.47 18.05
C GLU A 414 -2.51 -2.47 16.90
N SER A 415 -3.44 -2.57 15.97
CA SER A 415 -3.28 -3.46 14.81
C SER A 415 -2.14 -3.02 13.89
N LEU A 416 -1.95 -1.70 13.69
CA LEU A 416 -0.86 -1.15 12.88
C LEU A 416 0.50 -1.32 13.56
N THR A 417 0.57 -1.20 14.89
CA THR A 417 1.77 -1.50 15.68
C THR A 417 2.18 -2.96 15.48
N GLU A 418 1.23 -3.90 15.61
CA GLU A 418 1.52 -5.31 15.40
C GLU A 418 2.01 -5.58 13.96
N PHE A 419 1.27 -5.08 12.96
CA PHE A 419 1.65 -5.22 11.56
C PHE A 419 3.03 -4.63 11.26
N SER A 420 3.34 -3.46 11.84
CA SER A 420 4.65 -2.81 11.66
C SER A 420 5.77 -3.60 12.34
N ARG A 421 5.50 -4.23 13.49
CA ARG A 421 6.46 -5.09 14.20
C ARG A 421 6.74 -6.36 13.40
N GLU A 422 5.71 -7.04 12.90
CA GLU A 422 5.88 -8.23 12.06
C GLU A 422 6.62 -7.86 10.76
N SER A 423 6.30 -6.71 10.15
CA SER A 423 7.00 -6.22 8.97
C SER A 423 8.47 -5.93 9.25
N LEU A 424 8.78 -5.22 10.35
CA LEU A 424 10.15 -4.92 10.74
C LEU A 424 10.95 -6.20 10.95
N LYS A 425 10.38 -7.17 11.69
CA LYS A 425 11.00 -8.47 11.93
C LYS A 425 11.28 -9.22 10.62
N LEU A 426 10.33 -9.21 9.69
CA LEU A 426 10.52 -9.81 8.36
C LEU A 426 11.73 -9.23 7.63
N TYR A 427 11.85 -7.90 7.56
CA TYR A 427 12.94 -7.28 6.80
C TYR A 427 14.29 -7.42 7.52
N ASP A 428 14.30 -7.42 8.85
CA ASP A 428 15.48 -7.69 9.66
C ASP A 428 16.01 -9.11 9.43
N GLU A 429 15.14 -10.13 9.51
CA GLU A 429 15.50 -11.53 9.25
C GLU A 429 16.04 -11.75 7.82
N LEU A 430 15.43 -11.13 6.81
CA LEU A 430 15.90 -11.21 5.42
C LEU A 430 17.30 -10.60 5.22
N LEU A 431 17.58 -9.48 5.91
CA LEU A 431 18.88 -8.82 5.82
C LEU A 431 19.97 -9.61 6.55
N VAL A 432 19.66 -10.17 7.72
CA VAL A 432 20.57 -11.03 8.48
C VAL A 432 20.95 -12.29 7.69
N HIS A 433 19.98 -13.02 7.13
CA HIS A 433 20.29 -14.20 6.30
C HIS A 433 21.15 -13.86 5.08
N ASN A 434 20.96 -12.68 4.48
CA ASN A 434 21.77 -12.22 3.37
C ASN A 434 23.20 -11.82 3.78
N GLU A 435 23.41 -11.34 5.01
CA GLU A 435 24.75 -11.07 5.56
C GLU A 435 25.48 -12.36 5.94
N GLU A 436 24.80 -13.31 6.56
CA GLU A 436 25.33 -14.64 6.89
C GLU A 436 25.76 -15.41 5.63
N ALA A 437 24.98 -15.31 4.55
CA ALA A 437 25.32 -15.91 3.25
C ALA A 437 26.59 -15.30 2.60
N LYS A 438 27.02 -14.10 3.02
CA LYS A 438 28.24 -13.43 2.53
C LYS A 438 29.50 -13.78 3.31
N VAL A 439 29.41 -14.49 4.44
CA VAL A 439 30.56 -14.93 5.23
C VAL A 439 30.84 -16.41 4.93
N PRO A 440 31.67 -16.75 3.91
CA PRO A 440 32.14 -18.11 3.76
C PRO A 440 33.17 -18.42 4.85
N ASP A 441 32.99 -19.56 5.53
CA ASP A 441 33.93 -20.26 6.41
C ASP A 441 35.33 -19.62 6.54
N ARG A 442 35.53 -18.82 7.60
CA ARG A 442 36.85 -18.62 8.22
C ARG A 442 37.01 -19.51 9.45
N ILE A 443 36.61 -20.78 9.35
CA ILE A 443 36.91 -21.79 10.37
C ILE A 443 37.63 -22.95 9.68
N GLY A 444 38.89 -22.69 9.33
CA GLY A 444 39.72 -23.64 8.61
C GLY A 444 41.22 -23.37 8.72
N GLU A 445 41.68 -22.62 9.73
CA GLU A 445 43.10 -22.57 10.06
C GLU A 445 43.34 -23.41 11.32
N LYS A 446 43.87 -24.62 11.12
CA LYS A 446 44.48 -25.41 12.19
C LYS A 446 45.71 -24.65 12.70
N PRO A 447 45.87 -24.43 14.01
CA PRO A 447 47.15 -23.99 14.54
C PRO A 447 48.12 -25.17 14.54
N ASN A 448 49.23 -25.03 13.80
CA ASN A 448 50.44 -25.79 14.07
C ASN A 448 50.92 -25.45 15.49
N GLY A 449 50.87 -26.41 16.39
CA GLY A 449 51.52 -26.36 17.70
C GLY A 449 52.53 -27.50 17.80
N VAL A 450 53.79 -27.18 17.52
CA VAL A 450 54.95 -28.03 17.82
C VAL A 450 55.41 -27.70 19.24
N GLU A 451 55.56 -28.78 20.01
CA GLU A 451 56.40 -29.00 21.20
C GLU A 451 56.35 -28.06 22.41
N GLY A 452 56.26 -28.70 23.57
CA GLY A 452 56.75 -28.18 24.83
C GLY A 452 55.81 -28.45 26.00
N SER A 453 55.98 -29.59 26.66
CA SER A 453 56.33 -29.62 28.08
C SER A 453 56.08 -30.98 28.71
N GLU A 454 57.18 -31.53 29.21
CA GLU A 454 57.33 -32.66 30.11
C GLU A 454 56.48 -32.53 31.38
N SER A 455 55.98 -33.66 31.89
CA SER A 455 56.19 -34.03 33.30
C SER A 455 55.71 -35.45 33.60
N HIS A 456 56.69 -36.27 34.00
CA HIS A 456 56.67 -37.28 35.06
C HIS A 456 55.49 -38.27 35.17
N ILE A 457 55.78 -39.53 34.86
CA ILE A 457 55.45 -40.66 35.75
C ILE A 457 56.67 -41.57 35.86
N ALA A 458 57.15 -41.75 37.08
CA ALA A 458 58.14 -42.74 37.47
C ALA A 458 57.44 -44.04 37.87
N LEU A 459 57.97 -45.20 37.49
CA LEU A 459 58.65 -46.13 38.40
C LEU A 459 58.86 -47.50 37.75
N ASP A 460 60.07 -47.99 38.01
CA ASP A 460 60.70 -49.25 37.70
C ASP A 460 59.98 -50.46 38.32
N GLY A 461 60.11 -51.64 37.72
CA GLY A 461 59.43 -52.86 38.18
C GLY A 461 59.63 -54.13 37.35
N ARG A 462 60.86 -54.65 37.38
CA ARG A 462 61.32 -56.03 37.05
C ARG A 462 61.43 -56.49 35.60
#